data_AF-A0AAV5VPT9-F1
#
_entry.id   AF-A0AAV5VPT9-F1
#
_cell.length_a   1.000
_cell.length_b   1.000
_cell.length_c   1.000
_cell.angle_alpha   90.00
_cell.angle_beta   90.00
_cell.angle_gamma   90.00
#
_symmetry.space_group_name_H-M   'P 1'
#
loop_
_entity.id
_entity.type
_entity.pdbx_description
1 polymer ?
#
loop_
_entity_poly.entity_id
_entity_poly.type
_entity_poly.pdbx_seq_one_letter_code
_entity_poly.pdbx_strand_id
1 'polypeptide(L)' 'QELSCLICASPITHSRLGVDSCRACAAFYKRASASEVALKCKGGDDVCLKRDPKSSCRKCRFKRFSEVLAKA' A
#
# COMPACT_ATOMS: atom_id res chain seq x y z
N GLN A 1 -17.73 13.58 3.27
CA GLN A 1 -16.34 13.42 2.78
C GLN A 1 -16.13 11.97 2.41
N GLU A 2 -15.75 11.67 1.17
CA GLU A 2 -15.31 10.33 0.82
C GLU A 2 -13.84 10.18 1.22
N LEU A 3 -13.53 9.24 2.13
CA LEU A 3 -12.15 8.87 2.41
C LEU A 3 -11.66 7.93 1.30
N SER A 4 -10.37 8.05 0.96
CA SER A 4 -9.71 7.15 0.02
C SER A 4 -8.46 6.53 0.64
N CYS A 5 -8.15 5.32 0.21
CA CYS A 5 -6.96 4.60 0.61
C CYS A 5 -5.71 5.34 0.12
N LEU A 6 -4.85 5.81 1.02
CA LEU A 6 -3.60 6.53 0.71
C LEU A 6 -2.55 5.70 -0.06
N ILE A 7 -2.82 4.40 -0.24
CA ILE A 7 -1.93 3.43 -0.88
C ILE A 7 -2.41 3.13 -2.31
N CYS A 8 -3.71 2.89 -2.51
CA CYS A 8 -4.25 2.43 -3.81
C CYS A 8 -5.41 3.29 -4.34
N ALA A 9 -5.74 4.39 -3.69
CA ALA A 9 -6.83 5.32 -4.02
C ALA A 9 -8.24 4.70 -4.06
N SER A 10 -8.42 3.46 -3.59
CA SER A 10 -9.77 2.87 -3.46
C SER A 10 -10.58 3.61 -2.39
N PRO A 11 -11.89 3.82 -2.60
CA PRO A 11 -12.75 4.41 -1.57
C PRO A 11 -12.75 3.56 -0.30
N ILE A 12 -12.81 4.22 0.86
CA ILE A 12 -12.88 3.57 2.17
C ILE A 12 -13.93 4.24 3.05
N THR A 13 -14.57 3.45 3.90
CA THR A 13 -15.48 3.93 4.95
C THR A 13 -14.80 3.98 6.33
N HIS A 14 -13.71 3.22 6.49
CA HIS A 14 -12.97 3.13 7.74
C HIS A 14 -11.46 3.00 7.50
N SER A 15 -10.70 3.63 8.38
CA SER A 15 -9.24 3.51 8.45
C SER A 15 -8.82 2.16 9.07
N ARG A 16 -7.60 1.72 8.76
CA ARG A 16 -7.02 0.45 9.22
C ARG A 16 -5.54 0.64 9.50
N LEU A 17 -5.06 0.05 10.61
CA LEU A 17 -3.66 0.17 11.05
C LEU A 17 -3.23 1.62 11.35
N GLY A 18 -4.14 2.45 11.86
CA GLY A 18 -3.85 3.88 12.11
C GLY A 18 -3.69 4.71 10.84
N VAL A 19 -3.93 4.13 9.66
CA VAL A 19 -3.78 4.77 8.36
C VAL A 19 -5.10 4.72 7.61
N ASP A 20 -5.41 5.76 6.83
CA ASP A 20 -6.47 5.74 5.82
C ASP A 20 -6.12 4.75 4.71
N SER A 21 -6.31 3.46 5.00
CA SER A 21 -5.97 2.34 4.16
C SER A 21 -7.15 1.38 4.05
N CYS A 22 -7.39 0.85 2.85
CA CYS A 22 -8.46 -0.12 2.64
C CYS A 22 -8.12 -1.46 3.30
N ARG A 23 -9.15 -2.28 3.56
CA ARG A 23 -9.00 -3.64 4.13
C ARG A 23 -7.97 -4.48 3.37
N ALA A 24 -7.95 -4.39 2.04
CA ALA A 24 -7.02 -5.16 1.20
C ALA A 24 -5.56 -4.71 1.40
N CYS A 25 -5.29 -3.39 1.47
CA CYS A 25 -3.95 -2.87 1.72
C CYS A 25 -3.44 -3.23 3.11
N ALA A 26 -4.27 -3.06 4.15
CA ALA A 26 -3.90 -3.39 5.52
C ALA A 26 -3.61 -4.89 5.68
N ALA A 27 -4.45 -5.76 5.13
CA ALA A 27 -4.22 -7.21 5.18
C ALA A 27 -2.98 -7.62 4.38
N PHE A 28 -2.75 -7.01 3.22
CA PHE A 28 -1.53 -7.20 2.44
C PHE A 28 -0.28 -6.81 3.24
N TYR A 29 -0.29 -5.64 3.87
CA TYR A 29 0.85 -5.12 4.63
C TYR A 29 1.24 -6.06 5.77
N LYS A 30 0.28 -6.49 6.60
CA LYS A 30 0.53 -7.45 7.69
C LYS A 30 1.19 -8.76 7.20
N ARG A 31 0.72 -9.30 6.08
CA ARG A 31 1.30 -10.54 5.51
C ARG A 31 2.69 -10.31 4.94
N ALA A 32 2.89 -9.18 4.27
CA ALA A 32 4.17 -8.84 3.67
C ALA A 32 5.23 -8.49 4.72
N SER A 33 4.85 -7.82 5.82
CA SER A 33 5.77 -7.47 6.90
C SER A 33 6.21 -8.68 7.73
N ALA A 34 5.38 -9.72 7.80
CA ALA A 34 5.72 -10.98 8.46
C ALA A 34 6.49 -11.96 7.55
N SER A 35 6.71 -11.60 6.28
CA SER A 35 7.40 -12.46 5.32
C SER A 35 8.86 -12.04 5.17
N GLU A 36 9.78 -12.99 5.24
CA GLU A 36 11.21 -12.77 4.95
C GLU A 36 11.50 -12.70 3.44
N VAL A 37 10.49 -12.95 2.59
CA VAL A 37 10.66 -12.96 1.14
C VAL A 37 10.78 -11.54 0.61
N ALA A 38 11.95 -11.22 0.05
CA ALA A 38 12.21 -9.94 -0.60
C ALA A 38 11.21 -9.67 -1.74
N LEU A 39 10.46 -8.59 -1.63
CA LEU A 39 9.53 -8.15 -2.68
C LEU A 39 10.31 -7.49 -3.82
N LYS A 40 10.08 -7.93 -5.06
CA LYS A 40 10.67 -7.35 -6.27
C LYS A 40 9.68 -6.42 -6.99
N CYS A 41 10.19 -5.33 -7.56
CA CYS A 41 9.39 -4.46 -8.42
C CYS A 41 9.23 -5.10 -9.79
N LYS A 42 8.01 -5.09 -10.33
CA LYS A 42 7.76 -5.56 -11.70
C LYS A 42 8.27 -4.58 -12.77
N GLY A 43 8.29 -3.28 -12.46
CA GLY A 43 8.74 -2.24 -13.38
C GLY A 43 10.23 -1.90 -13.32
N GLY A 44 10.97 -2.48 -12.37
CA GLY A 44 12.42 -2.25 -12.17
C GLY A 44 12.81 -0.92 -11.51
N ASP A 45 11.94 0.09 -11.53
CA ASP A 45 12.24 1.47 -11.12
C ASP A 45 11.53 1.95 -9.84
N ASP A 46 10.80 1.05 -9.18
CA ASP A 46 10.03 1.33 -7.96
C ASP A 46 8.98 2.45 -8.07
N VAL A 47 8.52 2.82 -9.27
CA VAL A 47 7.50 3.88 -9.46
C VAL A 47 6.13 3.38 -9.91
N CYS A 48 5.81 2.09 -9.75
CA CYS A 48 4.54 1.52 -10.23
C CYS A 48 3.30 2.28 -9.72
N LEU A 49 3.37 2.85 -8.51
CA LEU A 49 2.29 3.65 -7.93
C LEU A 49 2.05 4.98 -8.63
N LYS A 50 3.09 5.59 -9.23
CA LYS A 50 2.94 6.82 -10.02
C LYS A 50 2.27 6.54 -11.36
N ARG A 51 2.44 5.32 -11.89
CA ARG A 51 1.85 4.88 -13.16
C ARG A 51 0.39 4.48 -12.97
N ASP A 52 0.13 3.60 -12.02
CA ASP A 52 -1.20 3.19 -11.62
C ASP A 52 -1.22 2.78 -10.13
N PRO A 53 -1.83 3.59 -9.26
CA PRO A 53 -1.96 3.27 -7.84
C PRO A 53 -2.74 1.97 -7.57
N LYS A 54 -3.74 1.66 -8.41
CA LYS A 54 -4.64 0.51 -8.26
C LYS A 54 -3.98 -0.80 -8.71
N SER A 55 -3.08 -0.73 -9.69
CA SER A 55 -2.34 -1.87 -10.25
C SER A 55 -0.84 -1.89 -9.88
N SER A 56 -0.48 -1.30 -8.74
CA SER A 56 0.91 -1.28 -8.29
C SER A 56 1.42 -2.67 -7.89
N CYS A 57 2.70 -2.95 -8.17
CA CYS A 57 3.33 -4.21 -7.78
C CYS A 57 3.45 -4.35 -6.25
N ARG A 58 3.63 -5.59 -5.75
CA ARG A 58 3.75 -5.88 -4.31
C ARG A 58 4.82 -5.03 -3.62
N LYS A 59 6.02 -4.88 -4.22
CA LYS A 59 7.10 -4.08 -3.63
C LYS A 59 6.70 -2.61 -3.47
N CYS A 60 6.22 -1.99 -4.54
CA CYS A 60 5.81 -0.57 -4.51
C CYS A 60 4.65 -0.35 -3.53
N ARG A 61 3.64 -1.24 -3.54
CA ARG A 61 2.51 -1.19 -2.61
C ARG A 61 2.95 -1.29 -1.15
N PHE A 62 3.91 -2.18 -0.85
CA PHE A 62 4.47 -2.34 0.49
C PHE A 62 5.24 -1.09 0.92
N LYS A 63 6.17 -0.63 0.09
CA LYS A 63 6.97 0.59 0.32
C LYS A 63 6.09 1.78 0.64
N ARG A 64 5.03 2.01 -0.14
CA ARG A 64 4.09 3.10 0.09
C ARG A 64 3.33 2.98 1.40
N PHE A 65 2.92 1.78 1.78
CA PHE A 65 2.29 1.57 3.07
C PHE A 65 3.26 1.94 4.20
N SER A 66 4.51 1.46 4.15
CA SER A 66 5.53 1.82 5.14
C SER A 66 5.79 3.33 5.20
N GLU A 67 5.88 4.00 4.05
CA GLU A 67 6.08 5.46 3.97
C GLU A 67 4.92 6.26 4.60
N VAL A 68 3.68 5.80 4.42
CA VAL A 68 2.51 6.45 5.01
C VAL A 68 2.46 6.16 6.51
N LEU A 69 2.73 4.93 6.93
CA LEU A 69 2.73 4.53 8.34
C LEU A 69 3.81 5.26 9.15
N ALA A 70 4.99 5.53 8.56
CA ALA A 70 6.06 6.29 9.21
C ALA A 70 5.74 7.78 9.41
N LYS A 71 4.66 8.28 8.81
CA LYS A 71 4.20 9.68 8.90
C LYS A 71 2.90 9.85 9.69
N ALA A 72 2.31 8.74 10.15
CA ALA A 72 1.10 8.71 10.96
C ALA A 72 1.47 8.76 12.44
#